data_AF-A0A942QLN0-F1
#
_entry.id   AF-A0A942QLN0-F1
#
_cell.length_a   1.000
_cell.length_b   1.000
_cell.length_c   1.000
_cell.angle_alpha   90.00
_cell.angle_beta   90.00
_cell.angle_gamma   90.00
#
_symmetry.space_group_name_H-M   'P 1'
#
loop_
_entity.id
_entity.type
_entity.pdbx_description
1 polymer ?
#
loop_
_entity_poly.entity_id
_entity_poly.type
_entity_poly.pdbx_seq_one_letter_code
_entity_poly.pdbx_strand_id
1 'polypeptide(L)' 'MKSKIKCRVEECAYQEREHCTAGAIEVRSSGQDRVVHNSDGTACETFRPKG' A
#
# COMPACT_ATOMS: atom_id res chain seq x y z
N MET A 1 -18.40 -9.15 5.06
CA MET A 1 -18.05 -8.30 3.88
C MET A 1 -16.53 -8.28 3.77
N LYS A 2 -15.96 -8.55 2.59
CA LYS A 2 -14.50 -8.36 2.38
C LYS A 2 -14.24 -6.86 2.30
N SER A 3 -13.50 -6.32 3.26
CA SER A 3 -13.04 -4.93 3.20
C SER A 3 -12.19 -4.76 1.95
N LYS A 4 -12.66 -3.96 0.99
CA LYS A 4 -11.89 -3.64 -0.21
C LYS A 4 -10.77 -2.70 0.19
N ILE A 5 -9.55 -3.00 -0.22
CA ILE A 5 -8.40 -2.13 0.05
C ILE A 5 -8.44 -1.02 -1.00
N LYS A 6 -8.63 0.22 -0.57
CA LYS A 6 -8.44 1.39 -1.44
C LYS A 6 -6.95 1.49 -1.75
N CYS A 7 -6.57 1.51 -3.02
CA CYS A 7 -5.21 1.80 -3.43
C CYS A 7 -5.22 2.64 -4.70
N ARG A 8 -4.14 3.37 -4.95
CA ARG A 8 -3.95 4.16 -6.16
C ARG A 8 -2.61 3.79 -6.76
N VAL A 9 -2.58 2.65 -7.44
CA VAL A 9 -1.39 2.13 -8.11
C VAL A 9 -1.70 2.05 -9.60
N GLU A 10 -1.45 3.16 -10.30
CA GLU A 10 -1.90 3.37 -11.69
C GLU A 10 -1.35 2.29 -12.65
N GLU A 11 -0.16 1.77 -12.37
CA GLU A 11 0.52 0.73 -13.17
C GLU A 11 0.27 -0.71 -12.66
N CYS A 12 -0.67 -0.92 -11.74
CA CYS A 12 -0.95 -2.26 -11.20
C CYS A 12 -2.08 -2.95 -11.96
N ALA A 13 -1.83 -4.18 -12.44
CA ALA A 13 -2.85 -4.99 -13.10
C ALA A 13 -4.07 -5.35 -12.21
N TYR A 14 -3.89 -5.30 -10.89
CA TYR A 14 -4.94 -5.56 -9.90
C TYR A 14 -5.65 -4.29 -9.43
N GLN A 15 -5.37 -3.13 -10.03
CA GLN A 15 -6.05 -1.89 -9.72
C GLN A 15 -7.32 -1.76 -10.55
N GLU A 16 -8.46 -1.63 -9.87
CA GLU A 16 -9.75 -1.39 -10.51
C GLU A 16 -10.52 -0.30 -9.75
N ARG A 17 -10.79 0.84 -10.40
CA ARG A 17 -11.59 1.95 -9.85
C ARG A 17 -11.18 2.36 -8.43
N GLU A 18 -9.90 2.66 -8.22
CA GLU A 18 -9.31 3.00 -6.91
C GLU A 18 -9.25 1.86 -5.87
N HIS A 19 -9.49 0.61 -6.27
CA HIS A 19 -9.48 -0.53 -5.34
C HIS A 19 -8.58 -1.67 -5.86
N CYS A 20 -7.89 -2.33 -4.93
CA CYS A 20 -7.14 -3.53 -5.23
C CYS A 20 -8.07 -4.76 -5.28
N THR A 21 -7.98 -5.53 -6.36
CA THR A 21 -8.72 -6.78 -6.55
C THR A 21 -7.88 -8.04 -6.29
N ALA A 22 -6.59 -7.89 -5.96
CA ALA A 22 -5.72 -9.00 -5.62
C ALA A 22 -6.24 -9.77 -4.39
N GLY A 23 -6.06 -11.10 -4.38
CA GLY A 23 -6.48 -11.94 -3.25
C GLY A 23 -5.72 -11.64 -1.95
N ALA A 24 -4.51 -11.13 -2.06
CA ALA A 24 -3.68 -10.63 -0.98
C ALA A 24 -2.78 -9.50 -1.50
N ILE A 25 -2.35 -8.61 -0.61
CA ILE A 25 -1.35 -7.59 -0.91
C ILE A 25 -0.16 -7.74 0.05
N GLU A 26 1.03 -7.44 -0.44
CA GLU A 26 2.23 -7.33 0.37
C GLU A 26 2.73 -5.89 0.33
N VAL A 27 2.74 -5.22 1.47
CA VAL A 27 3.25 -3.85 1.59
C VAL A 27 4.61 -3.92 2.27
N ARG A 28 5.65 -3.48 1.57
CA ARG A 28 7.03 -3.45 2.10
C ARG A 28 7.52 -2.01 2.20
N SER A 29 8.38 -1.78 3.18
CA SER A 29 9.19 -0.57 3.27
C SER A 29 10.11 -0.47 2.05
N SER A 30 10.18 0.69 1.41
CA SER A 30 11.18 0.99 0.38
C SER A 30 12.48 1.54 0.96
N GLY A 31 12.52 1.80 2.27
CA GLY A 31 13.67 2.33 2.97
C GLY A 31 14.73 1.28 3.30
N GLN A 32 15.95 1.75 3.53
CA GLN A 32 17.06 0.92 3.97
C GLN A 32 16.74 0.29 5.33
N ASP A 33 17.20 -0.94 5.56
CA ASP A 33 16.96 -1.71 6.79
C ASP A 33 15.48 -1.88 7.18
N ARG A 34 14.55 -1.76 6.21
CA ARG A 34 13.10 -1.84 6.40
C ARG A 34 12.52 -0.72 7.27
N VAL A 35 13.21 0.41 7.40
CA VAL A 35 12.76 1.57 8.18
C VAL A 35 12.27 2.69 7.25
N VAL A 36 11.06 3.18 7.50
CA VAL A 36 10.42 4.28 6.76
C VAL A 36 9.76 5.23 7.75
N HIS A 37 10.01 6.52 7.57
CA HIS A 37 9.57 7.55 8.51
C HIS A 37 8.33 8.31 8.03
N ASN A 38 7.95 8.14 6.76
CA ASN A 38 6.85 8.85 6.12
C ASN A 38 6.12 7.99 5.08
N SER A 39 5.01 8.51 4.56
CA SER A 39 4.18 7.88 3.53
C SER A 39 4.95 7.57 2.25
N ASP A 40 5.88 8.43 1.88
CA ASP A 40 6.64 8.33 0.62
C ASP A 40 7.48 7.04 0.59
N GLY A 41 8.00 6.62 1.75
CA GLY A 41 8.73 5.36 1.91
C GLY A 41 7.88 4.08 1.84
N THR A 42 6.56 4.20 1.79
CA THR A 42 5.64 3.04 1.73
C THR A 42 4.73 3.05 0.51
N ALA A 43 4.74 4.14 -0.28
CA ALA A 43 3.73 4.42 -1.29
C ALA A 43 2.28 4.30 -0.76
N CYS A 44 2.10 4.53 0.54
CA CYS A 44 0.82 4.41 1.23
C CYS A 44 0.52 5.73 1.96
N GLU A 45 -0.40 6.52 1.42
CA GLU A 45 -0.77 7.83 1.98
C GLU A 45 -1.34 7.74 3.40
N THR A 46 -1.96 6.61 3.74
CA THR A 46 -2.52 6.36 5.07
C THR A 46 -1.50 5.76 6.04
N PHE A 47 -0.22 5.66 5.65
CA PHE A 47 0.83 5.13 6.51
C PHE A 47 0.96 5.93 7.82
N ARG A 48 1.11 5.16 8.91
CA ARG A 48 1.48 5.65 10.24
C ARG A 48 2.50 4.67 10.83
N PRO A 49 3.61 5.17 11.43
CA PRO A 49 4.52 4.32 12.17
C PRO A 49 3.77 3.53 13.24
N LYS A 50 4.17 2.27 13.43
CA LYS A 50 3.70 1.49 14.57
C LYS A 50 4.37 2.04 15.83
N GLY A 51 3.58 2.59 16.75
CA GLY A 51 4.03 2.96 18.10
C GLY A 51 4.39 1.75 18.94
#